data_AF-A0AAV2RRT1-F1
#
_entry.id   AF-A0AAV2RRT1-F1
#
_cell.length_a   1.000
_cell.length_b   1.000
_cell.length_c   1.000
_cell.angle_alpha   90.00
_cell.angle_beta   90.00
_cell.angle_gamma   90.00
#
_symmetry.space_group_name_H-M   'P 1'
#
loop_
_entity.id
_entity.type
_entity.pdbx_description
1 polymer ?
#
loop_
_entity_poly.entity_id
_entity_poly.type
_entity_poly.pdbx_seq_one_letter_code
_entity_poly.pdbx_strand_id
1 'polypeptide(L)'
;MFFGITSEPIMFLYAIGYNSLMSLVQDLVVRRLCEEATGDPTCGDQPQDNGTRYFNQYDVGEEGGITDAMVLVQETTAKYIMVMGVLNSGTQIITSQWAGYFLDRYPQRLVMLSPMVGILLANLVFVLVEGFKAIPVELVFLAALLAGGSGGMITIK
;
A
#
# COMPACT_ATOMS: atom_id res chain seq x y z
N MET A 1 24.21 13.47 31.40
CA MET A 1 24.11 14.19 30.11
C MET A 1 23.24 13.33 29.21
N PHE A 2 21.91 13.53 29.26
CA PHE A 2 20.98 12.79 28.42
C PHE A 2 21.08 13.37 27.01
N PHE A 3 21.70 12.65 26.08
CA PHE A 3 21.45 12.90 24.67
C PHE A 3 19.95 12.65 24.45
N GLY A 4 19.18 13.74 24.37
CA GLY A 4 17.78 13.69 23.99
C GLY A 4 17.71 13.20 22.56
N ILE A 5 17.40 11.92 22.39
CA ILE A 5 16.99 11.39 21.09
C ILE A 5 15.65 12.06 20.80
N THR A 6 15.67 13.10 19.97
CA THR A 6 14.44 13.70 19.48
C THR A 6 13.75 12.68 18.57
N SER A 7 12.45 12.52 18.75
CA SER A 7 11.65 11.56 17.95
C SER A 7 11.40 12.04 16.51
N GLU A 8 11.64 13.32 16.25
CA GLU A 8 11.41 13.99 14.96
C GLU A 8 12.08 13.33 13.74
N PRO A 9 13.40 13.01 13.73
CA PRO A 9 14.02 12.37 12.56
C PRO A 9 13.47 10.97 12.26
N ILE A 10 13.07 10.23 13.30
CA ILE A 10 12.48 8.90 13.13
C ILE A 10 11.08 9.02 12.52
N MET A 11 10.31 10.00 12.97
CA MET A 11 8.98 10.30 12.44
C MET A 11 9.04 10.81 11.00
N PHE A 12 10.05 11.61 10.66
CA PHE A 12 10.30 12.07 9.29
C PHE A 12 10.66 10.92 8.35
N LEU A 13 11.58 10.03 8.75
CA LEU A 13 11.94 8.84 7.96
C LEU A 13 10.75 7.89 7.81
N TYR A 14 9.95 7.71 8.86
CA TYR A 14 8.71 6.95 8.80
C TYR A 14 7.72 7.57 7.80
N ALA A 15 7.52 8.88 7.83
CA ALA A 15 6.60 9.56 6.93
C ALA A 15 7.04 9.44 5.46
N ILE A 16 8.33 9.60 5.15
CA ILE A 16 8.84 9.40 3.79
C ILE A 16 8.66 7.95 3.35
N GLY A 17 9.10 6.99 4.18
CA GLY A 17 8.99 5.56 3.87
C GLY A 17 7.54 5.12 3.65
N TYR A 18 6.62 5.63 4.48
CA TYR A 18 5.20 5.37 4.35
C TYR A 18 4.62 5.95 3.05
N ASN A 19 4.96 7.20 2.69
CA ASN A 19 4.47 7.80 1.45
C ASN A 19 5.04 7.11 0.20
N SER A 20 6.33 6.75 0.19
CA SER A 20 6.92 5.97 -0.91
C SER A 20 6.30 4.59 -1.05
N LEU A 21 5.95 3.97 0.09
CA LEU A 21 5.29 2.67 0.11
C LEU A 21 3.89 2.76 -0.49
N MET A 22 3.12 3.81 -0.19
CA MET A 22 1.79 3.99 -0.78
C MET A 22 1.86 4.09 -2.31
N SER A 23 2.83 4.80 -2.89
CA SER A 23 3.03 4.81 -4.35
C SER A 23 3.36 3.41 -4.90
N LEU A 24 4.19 2.63 -4.19
CA LEU A 24 4.55 1.28 -4.61
C LEU A 24 3.34 0.34 -4.60
N VAL A 25 2.50 0.45 -3.58
CA VAL A 25 1.27 -0.34 -3.44
C VAL A 25 0.27 0.00 -4.55
N GLN A 26 0.18 1.27 -4.94
CA GLN A 26 -0.65 1.68 -6.08
C GLN A 26 -0.21 0.99 -7.38
N ASP A 27 1.10 1.02 -7.68
CA ASP A 27 1.64 0.33 -8.87
C ASP A 27 1.38 -1.18 -8.83
N LEU A 28 1.55 -1.80 -7.66
CA LEU A 28 1.30 -3.24 -7.47
C LEU A 28 -0.16 -3.62 -7.72
N VAL A 29 -1.11 -2.86 -7.15
CA VAL A 29 -2.55 -3.11 -7.33
C VAL A 29 -2.93 -2.94 -8.79
N VAL A 30 -2.44 -1.90 -9.46
CA VAL A 30 -2.69 -1.68 -10.90
C VAL A 30 -2.16 -2.84 -11.72
N ARG A 31 -0.89 -3.24 -11.54
CA ARG A 31 -0.30 -4.34 -12.31
C ARG A 31 -1.04 -5.67 -12.13
N ARG A 32 -1.50 -5.96 -10.91
CA ARG A 32 -2.27 -7.18 -10.62
C ARG A 32 -3.64 -7.16 -11.30
N LEU A 33 -4.36 -6.05 -11.20
CA LEU A 33 -5.66 -5.90 -11.86
C LEU A 33 -5.52 -5.89 -13.40
N CYS A 34 -4.44 -5.33 -13.93
CA CYS A 34 -4.10 -5.40 -15.35
C CYS A 34 -3.83 -6.84 -15.80
N GLU A 35 -3.02 -7.58 -15.05
CA GLU A 35 -2.70 -8.99 -15.33
C GLU A 35 -3.97 -9.86 -15.30
N GLU A 36 -4.89 -9.59 -14.37
CA GLU A 36 -6.16 -10.31 -14.27
C GLU A 36 -7.13 -9.96 -15.42
N ALA A 37 -7.20 -8.69 -15.82
CA ALA A 37 -8.12 -8.23 -16.86
C ALA A 37 -7.64 -8.52 -18.29
N THR A 38 -6.33 -8.47 -18.53
CA THR A 38 -5.75 -8.51 -19.90
C THR A 38 -4.73 -9.62 -20.11
N GLY A 39 -4.29 -10.31 -19.06
CA GLY A 39 -3.18 -11.24 -19.13
C GLY A 39 -1.80 -10.58 -19.25
N ASP A 40 -1.73 -9.23 -19.26
CA ASP A 40 -0.51 -8.44 -19.37
C ASP A 40 -0.35 -7.49 -18.16
N PRO A 41 0.76 -7.53 -17.42
CA PRO A 41 1.01 -6.63 -16.29
C PRO A 41 1.14 -5.15 -16.68
N THR A 42 1.39 -4.82 -17.95
CA THR A 42 1.47 -3.41 -18.39
C THR A 42 0.16 -2.88 -18.96
N CYS A 43 -0.95 -3.64 -18.89
CA CYS A 43 -2.22 -3.24 -19.51
C CYS A 43 -2.08 -2.88 -21.01
N GLY A 44 -1.05 -3.40 -21.70
CA GLY A 44 -0.77 -3.09 -23.11
C GLY A 44 0.08 -1.83 -23.36
N ASP A 45 0.59 -1.14 -22.32
CA ASP A 45 1.57 -0.06 -22.48
C ASP A 45 2.98 -0.64 -22.74
N GLN A 46 3.20 -1.15 -23.95
CA GLN A 46 4.56 -1.34 -24.46
C GLN A 46 5.01 -0.09 -25.23
N PRO A 47 6.21 0.45 -24.98
CA PRO A 47 6.76 1.51 -25.82
C PRO A 47 6.91 0.98 -27.25
N GLN A 48 6.30 1.69 -28.20
CA GLN A 48 6.38 1.43 -29.64
C GLN A 48 7.84 1.46 -30.11
N ASP A 49 8.49 0.30 -30.19
CA ASP A 49 9.62 0.12 -31.09
C ASP A 49 9.07 -0.44 -32.41
N ASN A 50 9.07 0.42 -33.44
CA ASN A 50 8.72 0.13 -34.83
C ASN A 50 7.31 -0.39 -35.12
N GLY A 51 6.37 0.55 -35.30
CA GLY A 51 5.57 0.62 -36.55
C GLY A 51 4.55 -0.48 -36.87
N THR A 52 4.34 -1.50 -36.04
CA THR A 52 3.26 -2.47 -36.22
C THR A 52 2.52 -2.70 -34.93
N ARG A 53 1.29 -2.17 -34.87
CA ARG A 53 0.33 -2.36 -33.78
C ARG A 53 0.05 -3.85 -33.60
N TYR A 54 0.61 -4.46 -32.57
CA TYR A 54 0.06 -5.67 -31.99
C TYR A 54 -0.64 -5.27 -30.69
N PHE A 55 -1.80 -4.64 -30.85
CA PHE A 55 -2.87 -4.86 -29.89
C PHE A 55 -3.16 -6.35 -29.94
N ASN A 56 -2.68 -7.12 -28.96
CA ASN A 56 -3.16 -8.49 -28.80
C ASN A 56 -4.60 -8.40 -28.29
N GLN A 57 -5.46 -8.30 -29.30
CA GLN A 57 -6.88 -8.53 -29.34
C GLN A 57 -7.18 -9.90 -28.70
N TYR A 58 -7.32 -9.94 -27.39
CA TYR A 58 -8.17 -10.94 -26.75
C TYR A 58 -9.60 -10.37 -26.78
N ASP A 59 -10.35 -10.80 -27.79
CA ASP A 59 -11.80 -10.60 -27.99
C ASP A 59 -12.38 -9.23 -27.62
N VAL A 60 -12.04 -8.19 -28.40
CA VAL A 60 -12.83 -6.95 -28.45
C VAL A 60 -13.84 -7.05 -29.59
N GLY A 61 -15.02 -7.60 -29.28
CA GLY A 61 -16.22 -7.25 -30.02
C GLY A 61 -16.59 -5.79 -29.72
N GLU A 62 -16.92 -5.03 -30.78
CA GLU A 62 -17.56 -3.71 -30.78
C GLU A 62 -16.86 -2.54 -30.03
N GLU A 63 -16.14 -1.73 -30.83
CA GLU A 63 -16.04 -0.25 -30.79
C GLU A 63 -15.59 0.53 -29.52
N GLY A 64 -15.23 -0.07 -28.37
CA GLY A 64 -14.78 0.69 -27.17
C GLY A 64 -13.67 0.10 -26.27
N GLY A 65 -13.17 -1.11 -26.56
CA GLY A 65 -12.73 -2.03 -25.50
C GLY A 65 -11.42 -1.81 -24.72
N ILE A 66 -10.49 -0.94 -25.11
CA ILE A 66 -9.17 -0.84 -24.40
C ILE A 66 -9.11 0.34 -23.45
N THR A 67 -9.63 1.50 -23.88
CA THR A 67 -9.83 2.64 -22.98
C THR A 67 -10.81 2.29 -21.87
N ASP A 68 -11.85 1.50 -22.18
CA ASP A 68 -12.87 1.13 -21.20
C ASP A 68 -12.34 0.14 -20.15
N ALA A 69 -11.52 -0.83 -20.55
CA ALA A 69 -10.85 -1.75 -19.62
C ALA A 69 -9.84 -1.01 -18.72
N MET A 70 -9.06 -0.07 -19.29
CA MET A 70 -8.11 0.73 -18.52
C MET A 70 -8.82 1.67 -17.52
N VAL A 71 -9.95 2.27 -17.93
CA VAL A 71 -10.80 3.09 -17.05
C VAL A 71 -11.40 2.24 -15.92
N LEU A 72 -11.87 1.02 -16.24
CA LEU A 72 -12.41 0.10 -15.23
C LEU A 72 -11.34 -0.34 -14.21
N VAL A 73 -10.11 -0.62 -14.67
CA VAL A 73 -8.98 -0.94 -13.79
C VAL A 73 -8.62 0.25 -12.90
N GLN A 74 -8.60 1.47 -13.44
CA GLN A 74 -8.34 2.68 -12.64
C GLN A 74 -9.43 2.93 -11.59
N GLU A 75 -10.71 2.78 -11.96
CA GLU A 75 -11.82 2.93 -11.02
C GLU A 75 -11.75 1.88 -9.90
N THR A 76 -11.45 0.64 -10.26
CA THR A 76 -11.30 -0.46 -9.29
C THR A 76 -10.11 -0.20 -8.37
N THR A 77 -8.96 0.17 -8.92
CA THR A 77 -7.76 0.54 -8.14
C THR A 77 -8.06 1.66 -7.17
N ALA A 78 -8.76 2.72 -7.61
CA ALA A 78 -9.13 3.84 -6.75
C ALA A 78 -10.01 3.40 -5.56
N LYS A 79 -10.96 2.48 -5.79
CA LYS A 79 -11.77 1.88 -4.71
C LYS A 79 -10.90 1.11 -3.71
N TYR A 80 -9.97 0.28 -4.19
CA TYR A 80 -9.05 -0.46 -3.32
C TYR A 80 -8.18 0.48 -2.47
N ILE A 81 -7.59 1.50 -3.08
CA ILE A 81 -6.77 2.50 -2.37
C ILE A 81 -7.60 3.27 -1.34
N MET A 82 -8.83 3.65 -1.69
CA MET A 82 -9.73 4.36 -0.77
C MET A 82 -10.07 3.49 0.45
N VAL A 83 -10.48 2.24 0.24
CA VAL A 83 -10.80 1.30 1.33
C VAL A 83 -9.56 1.06 2.20
N MET A 84 -8.40 0.85 1.57
CA MET A 84 -7.13 0.69 2.27
C MET A 84 -6.79 1.92 3.14
N GLY A 85 -6.97 3.12 2.58
CA GLY A 85 -6.76 4.39 3.29
C GLY A 85 -7.70 4.57 4.49
N VAL A 86 -8.97 4.20 4.33
CA VAL A 86 -9.97 4.25 5.42
C VAL A 86 -9.62 3.23 6.52
N LEU A 87 -9.27 2.00 6.15
CA LEU A 87 -8.90 0.96 7.12
C LEU A 87 -7.64 1.34 7.90
N ASN A 88 -6.60 1.82 7.21
CA ASN A 88 -5.37 2.26 7.85
C ASN A 88 -5.63 3.47 8.76
N SER A 89 -6.36 4.49 8.29
CA SER A 89 -6.64 5.68 9.11
C SER A 89 -7.53 5.35 10.30
N GLY A 90 -8.56 4.53 10.10
CA GLY A 90 -9.47 4.09 11.16
C GLY A 90 -8.73 3.29 12.24
N THR A 91 -7.85 2.37 11.85
CA THR A 91 -7.01 1.64 12.80
C THR A 91 -6.01 2.54 13.51
N GLN A 92 -5.34 3.46 12.80
CA GLN A 92 -4.43 4.42 13.43
C GLN A 92 -5.12 5.28 14.50
N ILE A 93 -6.35 5.74 14.24
CA ILE A 93 -7.12 6.50 15.23
C ILE A 93 -7.32 5.65 16.49
N ILE A 94 -7.78 4.41 16.35
CA ILE A 94 -7.98 3.51 17.49
C ILE A 94 -6.67 3.27 18.22
N THR A 95 -5.61 2.92 17.50
CA THR A 95 -4.33 2.55 18.11
C THR A 95 -3.61 3.73 18.72
N SER A 96 -3.80 4.96 18.22
CA SER A 96 -3.25 6.17 18.83
C SER A 96 -3.81 6.42 20.23
N GLN A 97 -5.11 6.14 20.45
CA GLN A 97 -5.73 6.24 21.78
C GLN A 97 -5.17 5.20 22.74
N TRP A 98 -4.92 3.98 22.25
CA TRP A 98 -4.32 2.91 23.03
C TRP A 98 -2.82 3.16 23.28
N ALA A 99 -2.11 3.75 22.32
CA ALA A 99 -0.69 4.08 22.44
C ALA A 99 -0.46 5.08 23.58
N GLY A 100 -1.35 6.07 23.77
CA GLY A 100 -1.32 6.95 24.93
C GLY A 100 -1.38 6.18 26.26
N TYR A 101 -2.30 5.22 26.37
CA TYR A 101 -2.39 4.34 27.54
C TYR A 101 -1.14 3.48 27.75
N PHE A 102 -0.54 2.96 26.67
CA PHE A 102 0.67 2.15 26.75
C PHE A 102 1.92 2.97 27.09
N LEU A 103 2.02 4.23 26.65
CA LEU A 103 3.11 5.14 27.01
C LEU A 103 3.16 5.43 28.51
N ASP A 104 2.02 5.45 29.19
CA ASP A 104 1.95 5.66 30.64
C ASP A 104 2.41 4.43 31.45
N ARG A 105 2.34 3.22 30.85
CA ARG A 105 2.55 1.95 31.56
C ARG A 105 3.86 1.23 31.19
N TYR A 106 4.44 1.52 30.03
CA TYR A 106 5.62 0.85 29.49
C TYR A 106 6.73 1.85 29.14
N PRO A 107 8.00 1.40 29.09
CA PRO A 107 9.09 2.27 28.68
C PRO A 107 8.89 2.74 27.23
N GLN A 108 8.99 4.06 27.04
CA GLN A 108 8.82 4.77 25.77
C GLN A 108 9.54 4.12 24.58
N ARG A 109 10.72 3.54 24.81
CA ARG A 109 11.52 2.83 23.79
C ARG A 109 10.80 1.62 23.17
N LEU A 110 10.00 0.89 23.94
CA LEU A 110 9.24 -0.26 23.43
C LEU A 110 8.05 0.20 22.60
N VAL A 111 7.36 1.24 23.06
CA VAL A 111 6.18 1.78 22.37
C VAL A 111 6.59 2.45 21.05
N MET A 112 7.75 3.10 20.99
CA MET A 112 8.31 3.65 19.74
C MET A 112 8.76 2.60 18.72
N LEU A 113 8.92 1.34 19.13
CA LEU A 113 9.32 0.24 18.26
C LEU A 113 8.10 -0.39 17.57
N SER A 114 6.89 -0.24 18.13
CA SER A 114 5.69 -0.86 17.56
C SER A 114 5.40 -0.41 16.12
N PRO A 115 5.51 0.87 15.72
CA PRO A 115 5.21 1.28 14.36
C PRO A 115 6.22 0.72 13.35
N MET A 116 7.48 0.58 13.75
CA MET A 116 8.54 -0.01 12.92
C MET A 116 8.28 -1.48 12.64
N VAL A 117 7.91 -2.26 13.66
CA VAL A 117 7.58 -3.68 13.50
C VAL A 117 6.34 -3.87 12.63
N GLY A 118 5.31 -3.03 12.82
CA GLY A 118 4.10 -3.10 12.01
C GLY A 118 4.31 -2.79 10.54
N ILE A 119 5.07 -1.74 10.22
CA ILE A 119 5.44 -1.43 8.85
C ILE A 119 6.29 -2.55 8.23
N LEU A 120 7.22 -3.14 8.98
CA LEU A 120 8.00 -4.28 8.48
C LEU A 120 7.11 -5.48 8.14
N LEU A 121 6.14 -5.80 9.00
CA LEU A 121 5.18 -6.87 8.73
C LEU A 121 4.27 -6.54 7.55
N ALA A 122 3.79 -5.31 7.43
CA ALA A 122 2.99 -4.87 6.29
C ALA A 122 3.78 -4.97 4.97
N ASN A 123 5.06 -4.57 4.96
CA ASN A 123 5.96 -4.75 3.82
C ASN A 123 6.14 -6.22 3.44
N LEU A 124 6.29 -7.11 4.42
CA LEU A 124 6.39 -8.53 4.17
C LEU A 124 5.13 -9.06 3.48
N VAL A 125 3.94 -8.61 3.90
CA VAL A 125 2.68 -8.94 3.23
C VAL A 125 2.66 -8.42 1.79
N PHE A 126 3.10 -7.19 1.52
CA PHE A 126 3.17 -6.66 0.15
C PHE A 126 4.10 -7.48 -0.75
N VAL A 127 5.30 -7.84 -0.25
CA VAL A 127 6.24 -8.69 -0.98
C VAL A 127 5.65 -10.08 -1.26
N LEU A 128 4.88 -10.65 -0.33
CA LEU A 128 4.19 -11.92 -0.56
C LEU A 128 3.11 -11.80 -1.64
N VAL A 129 2.29 -10.74 -1.59
CA VAL A 129 1.24 -10.48 -2.60
C VAL A 129 1.87 -10.25 -3.97
N GLU A 130 3.03 -9.61 -4.07
CA GLU A 130 3.76 -9.44 -5.32
C GLU A 130 4.38 -10.75 -5.82
N GLY A 131 5.06 -11.49 -4.93
CA GLY A 131 5.84 -12.67 -5.30
C GLY A 131 5.00 -13.87 -5.70
N PHE A 132 3.77 -14.00 -5.19
CA PHE A 132 2.92 -15.16 -5.43
C PHE A 132 1.62 -14.78 -6.14
N LYS A 133 1.47 -15.23 -7.40
CA LYS A 133 0.24 -15.01 -8.20
C LYS A 133 -1.02 -15.64 -7.59
N ALA A 134 -0.86 -16.65 -6.75
CA ALA A 134 -1.98 -17.34 -6.10
C ALA A 134 -2.58 -16.57 -4.92
N ILE A 135 -1.93 -15.48 -4.47
CA ILE A 135 -2.37 -14.72 -3.31
C ILE A 135 -3.35 -13.62 -3.75
N PRO A 136 -4.55 -13.54 -3.13
CA PRO A 136 -5.53 -12.51 -3.44
C PRO A 136 -5.00 -11.09 -3.17
N VAL A 137 -5.38 -10.13 -4.02
CA VAL A 137 -5.03 -8.70 -3.85
C VAL A 137 -5.66 -8.13 -2.58
N GLU A 138 -6.73 -8.74 -2.08
CA GLU A 138 -7.42 -8.37 -0.84
C GLU A 138 -6.52 -8.49 0.41
N LEU A 139 -5.42 -9.24 0.36
CA LEU A 139 -4.44 -9.25 1.47
C LEU A 139 -3.79 -7.88 1.70
N VAL A 140 -3.85 -6.97 0.73
CA VAL A 140 -3.46 -5.57 0.89
C VAL A 140 -4.25 -4.89 2.03
N PHE A 141 -5.50 -5.30 2.27
CA PHE A 141 -6.28 -4.79 3.40
C PHE A 141 -5.73 -5.25 4.75
N LEU A 142 -5.23 -6.49 4.84
CA LEU A 142 -4.56 -6.99 6.04
C LEU A 142 -3.27 -6.21 6.30
N ALA A 143 -2.48 -5.93 5.26
CA ALA A 143 -1.29 -5.11 5.37
C ALA A 143 -1.61 -3.70 5.87
N ALA A 144 -2.72 -3.10 5.41
CA ALA A 144 -3.19 -1.80 5.88
C ALA A 144 -3.64 -1.81 7.35
N LEU A 145 -4.31 -2.88 7.80
CA LEU A 145 -4.67 -3.07 9.19
C LEU A 145 -3.44 -3.27 10.09
N LEU A 146 -2.42 -3.97 9.62
CA LEU A 146 -1.16 -4.16 10.35
C LEU A 146 -0.35 -2.86 10.43
N ALA A 147 -0.25 -2.14 9.32
CA ALA A 147 0.41 -0.84 9.27
C ALA A 147 -0.28 0.15 10.22
N GLY A 148 -1.60 0.28 10.12
CA GLY A 148 -2.35 1.20 10.97
C GLY A 148 -2.45 0.74 12.42
N GLY A 149 -2.61 -0.56 12.65
CA GLY A 149 -2.64 -1.24 13.95
C GLY A 149 -1.37 -1.08 14.80
N SER A 150 -0.26 -0.75 14.16
CA SER A 150 1.03 -0.65 14.81
C SER A 150 1.29 0.67 15.55
N GLY A 151 0.32 1.59 15.52
CA GLY A 151 0.32 2.80 16.33
C GLY A 151 0.37 4.10 15.54
N GLY A 152 0.72 4.06 14.24
CA GLY A 152 0.87 5.28 13.44
C GLY A 152 1.83 6.29 14.07
N MET A 153 1.86 7.53 13.58
CA MET A 153 2.75 8.59 14.08
C MET A 153 2.51 8.88 15.57
N ILE A 154 3.31 8.26 16.45
CA ILE A 154 3.33 8.57 17.89
C ILE A 154 4.07 9.91 18.07
N THR A 155 3.32 11.00 18.04
CA THR A 155 3.85 12.33 18.36
C THR A 155 3.93 12.47 19.88
N ILE A 156 5.15 12.44 20.41
CA ILE A 156 5.42 12.65 21.83
C ILE A 156 5.64 14.15 22.04
N LYS A 157 4.93 14.73 23.00
CA LYS A 157 5.14 16.09 23.48
C LYS A 157 6.45 16.21 24.26
#